data_AF-X1RSC2-F1
#
_entry.id   AF-X1RSC2-F1
#
_cell.length_a   1.000
_cell.length_b   1.000
_cell.length_c   1.000
_cell.angle_alpha   90.00
_cell.angle_beta   90.00
_cell.angle_gamma   90.00
#
_symmetry.space_group_name_H-M   'P 1'
#
loop_
_entity.id
_entity.type
_entity.pdbx_description
1 polymer ?
#
loop_
_entity_poly.entity_id
_entity_poly.type
_entity_poly.pdbx_seq_one_letter_code
_entity_poly.pdbx_strand_id
1 'polypeptide(L)'
;IIYEPNAKVYHSHNYNIIDVFRRHFDHGVSLNEIVNDKIINVTKEGLNFIIEEILFLIKNNLWYKIPHMLIYEFSRYLGYLLGRKHNIIPKFIKRCISHHKYYWKI
;
A
#
# COMPACT_ATOMS: atom_id res chain seq x y z
N ILE A 1 -11.63 -27.33 -15.40
CA ILE A 1 -10.84 -26.36 -14.60
C ILE A 1 -10.27 -27.15 -13.43
N ILE A 2 -8.95 -27.19 -13.26
CA ILE A 2 -8.27 -27.93 -12.19
C ILE A 2 -7.64 -26.88 -11.27
N TYR A 3 -7.91 -26.98 -9.97
CA TYR A 3 -7.31 -26.12 -8.96
C TYR A 3 -5.89 -26.63 -8.67
N GLU A 4 -4.87 -25.88 -9.09
CA GLU A 4 -3.46 -26.18 -8.83
C GLU A 4 -2.87 -25.10 -7.93
N PRO A 5 -2.73 -25.35 -6.62
CA PRO A 5 -2.23 -24.36 -5.65
C PRO A 5 -0.74 -24.01 -5.85
N ASN A 6 0.02 -24.83 -6.59
CA ASN A 6 1.43 -24.56 -6.88
C ASN A 6 1.64 -23.66 -8.11
N ALA A 7 0.58 -23.31 -8.84
CA ALA A 7 0.68 -22.44 -9.99
C ALA A 7 1.10 -21.02 -9.54
N LYS A 8 2.35 -20.65 -9.82
CA LYS A 8 2.87 -19.30 -9.55
C LYS A 8 2.40 -18.36 -10.66
N VAL A 9 1.50 -17.43 -10.33
CA VAL A 9 1.11 -16.34 -11.24
C VAL A 9 2.15 -15.22 -11.12
N TYR A 10 2.81 -14.89 -12.22
CA TYR A 10 3.71 -13.73 -12.26
C TYR A 10 2.87 -12.45 -12.39
N HIS A 11 2.78 -11.66 -11.33
CA HIS A 11 2.21 -10.31 -11.41
C HIS A 11 3.26 -9.32 -11.92
N SER A 12 3.22 -9.00 -13.21
CA SER A 12 4.16 -8.09 -13.89
C SER A 12 3.83 -6.60 -13.73
N HIS A 13 3.46 -6.15 -12.53
CA HIS A 13 3.24 -4.72 -12.30
C HIS A 13 4.49 -4.08 -11.70
N ASN A 14 5.25 -3.37 -12.52
CA ASN A 14 6.33 -2.50 -12.07
C ASN A 14 5.73 -1.18 -11.57
N TYR A 15 5.14 -1.20 -10.38
CA TYR A 15 4.66 0.03 -9.75
C TYR A 15 5.83 0.87 -9.26
N ASN A 16 5.86 2.14 -9.66
CA ASN A 16 6.73 3.11 -9.03
C ASN A 16 6.17 3.46 -7.64
N ILE A 17 7.04 3.93 -6.75
CA ILE A 17 6.69 4.32 -5.36
C ILE A 17 5.48 5.26 -5.29
N ILE A 18 5.35 6.18 -6.25
CA ILE A 18 4.21 7.10 -6.34
C ILE A 18 2.91 6.34 -6.64
N ASP A 19 2.94 5.36 -7.54
CA ASP A 19 1.75 4.57 -7.89
C ASP A 19 1.32 3.67 -6.74
N VAL A 20 2.30 3.12 -6.00
CA VAL A 20 2.07 2.38 -4.76
C VAL A 20 1.32 3.27 -3.77
N PHE A 21 1.82 4.48 -3.53
CA PHE A 21 1.18 5.44 -2.64
C PHE A 21 -0.26 5.76 -3.09
N ARG A 22 -0.44 6.16 -4.35
CA ARG A 22 -1.76 6.55 -4.90
C ARG A 22 -2.78 5.43 -4.82
N ARG A 23 -2.36 4.20 -5.11
CA ARG A 23 -3.23 3.02 -5.04
C ARG A 23 -3.66 2.73 -3.60
N HIS A 24 -2.73 2.78 -2.65
CA HIS A 24 -3.06 2.53 -1.25
C HIS A 24 -3.88 3.67 -0.64
N PHE A 25 -3.74 4.90 -1.13
CA PHE A 25 -4.65 6.00 -0.83
C PHE A 25 -6.10 5.65 -1.22
N ASP A 26 -6.33 5.20 -2.45
CA ASP A 26 -7.67 4.83 -2.91
C ASP A 26 -8.24 3.61 -2.15
N HIS A 27 -7.40 2.64 -1.80
CA HIS A 27 -7.80 1.54 -0.90
C HIS A 27 -8.23 2.05 0.48
N GLY A 28 -7.46 2.98 1.06
CA GLY A 28 -7.77 3.58 2.35
C GLY A 28 -9.09 4.35 2.33
N VAL A 29 -9.37 5.08 1.24
CA VAL A 29 -10.65 5.77 1.01
C VAL A 29 -11.79 4.76 0.95
N SER A 30 -11.67 3.76 0.09
CA SER A 30 -12.72 2.74 -0.12
C SER A 30 -13.03 2.00 1.19
N LEU A 31 -11.99 1.65 1.97
CA LEU A 31 -12.17 0.99 3.25
C LEU A 31 -12.83 1.91 4.29
N ASN A 32 -12.51 3.21 4.29
CA ASN A 32 -13.15 4.19 5.17
C ASN A 32 -14.64 4.37 4.88
N GLU A 33 -15.04 4.26 3.62
CA GLU A 33 -16.44 4.38 3.20
C GLU A 33 -17.26 3.12 3.48
N ILE A 34 -16.65 1.93 3.42
CA ILE A 34 -17.33 0.64 3.66
C ILE A 34 -17.34 0.29 5.15
N VAL A 35 -16.24 0.52 5.86
CA VAL A 35 -16.02 0.05 7.23
C VAL A 35 -15.80 1.25 8.15
N ASN A 36 -16.80 1.49 9.00
CA ASN A 36 -16.81 2.57 9.99
C ASN A 36 -16.00 2.24 11.26
N ASP A 37 -15.34 1.08 11.30
CA ASP A 37 -14.54 0.67 12.46
C ASP A 37 -13.31 1.56 12.64
N LYS A 38 -12.96 1.74 13.92
CA LYS A 38 -11.68 2.35 14.33
C LYS A 38 -10.55 1.61 13.63
N ILE A 39 -9.51 2.36 13.25
CA ILE A 39 -8.29 1.82 12.63
C ILE A 39 -7.89 0.55 13.39
N ILE A 40 -8.03 -0.61 12.74
CA ILE A 40 -7.58 -1.87 13.31
C ILE A 40 -6.08 -1.71 13.50
N ASN A 41 -5.63 -1.84 14.75
CA ASN A 41 -4.24 -1.56 15.10
C ASN A 41 -3.36 -2.77 14.74
N VAL A 42 -3.10 -2.94 13.44
CA VAL A 42 -2.29 -4.05 12.87
C VAL A 42 -0.78 -3.73 12.93
N THR A 43 -0.37 -2.80 13.80
CA THR A 43 1.01 -2.27 13.84
C THR A 43 2.03 -3.35 14.20
N LYS A 44 1.68 -4.29 15.09
CA LYS A 44 2.57 -5.39 15.49
C LYS A 44 2.86 -6.35 14.33
N GLU A 45 1.82 -6.74 13.58
CA GLU A 45 2.00 -7.65 12.44
C GLU A 45 2.76 -6.96 11.30
N GLY A 46 2.50 -5.68 11.04
CA GLY A 46 3.25 -4.90 10.06
C GLY A 46 4.74 -4.78 10.39
N LEU A 47 5.08 -4.58 11.67
CA LEU A 47 6.48 -4.55 12.11
C LEU A 47 7.16 -5.92 11.96
N ASN A 48 6.47 -7.00 12.33
CA ASN A 48 6.98 -8.36 12.12
C ASN A 48 7.25 -8.62 10.63
N PHE A 49 6.34 -8.22 9.75
CA PHE A 49 6.51 -8.34 8.29
C PHE A 49 7.76 -7.60 7.80
N ILE A 50 7.96 -6.34 8.23
CA ILE A 50 9.15 -5.55 7.87
C ILE A 50 10.44 -6.24 8.34
N ILE A 51 10.46 -6.77 9.56
CA ILE A 51 11.62 -7.49 10.11
C ILE A 51 11.91 -8.74 9.27
N GLU A 52 10.90 -9.54 8.96
CA GLU A 52 11.05 -10.75 8.15
C GLU A 52 11.57 -10.43 6.74
N GLU A 53 11.08 -9.37 6.10
CA GLU A 53 11.53 -8.96 4.79
C GLU A 53 12.97 -8.42 4.80
N ILE A 54 13.37 -7.69 5.85
CA ILE A 54 14.78 -7.29 6.04
C ILE A 54 15.68 -8.52 6.20
N LEU A 55 15.30 -9.47 7.06
CA LEU A 55 16.06 -10.72 7.26
C LEU A 55 16.17 -11.53 5.96
N PHE A 56 15.09 -11.58 5.17
CA PHE A 56 15.07 -12.21 3.86
C PHE A 56 16.06 -11.53 2.90
N LEU A 57 16.06 -10.19 2.81
CA LEU A 57 16.98 -9.46 1.93
C LEU A 57 18.44 -9.67 2.34
N ILE A 58 18.75 -9.66 3.64
CA ILE A 58 20.10 -9.92 4.15
C ILE A 58 20.53 -11.35 3.81
N LYS A 59 19.68 -12.36 4.08
CA LYS A 59 19.97 -13.78 3.82
C LYS A 59 20.26 -14.06 2.35
N ASN A 60 19.69 -13.27 1.43
CA ASN A 60 19.88 -13.40 -0.02
C ASN A 60 20.96 -12.46 -0.59
N ASN A 61 21.79 -11.79 0.23
CA ASN A 61 22.80 -10.81 -0.21
C ASN A 61 22.22 -9.61 -1.00
N LEU A 62 20.94 -9.27 -0.75
CA LEU A 62 20.23 -8.15 -1.38
C LEU A 62 20.07 -6.95 -0.43
N TRP A 63 20.97 -6.79 0.52
CA TRP A 63 20.91 -5.74 1.56
C TRP A 63 20.82 -4.31 0.98
N TYR A 64 21.41 -4.06 -0.20
CA TYR A 64 21.31 -2.78 -0.91
C TYR A 64 19.88 -2.41 -1.34
N LYS A 65 18.94 -3.37 -1.36
CA LYS A 65 17.51 -3.13 -1.65
C LYS A 65 16.71 -2.69 -0.42
N ILE A 66 17.26 -2.80 0.79
CA ILE A 66 16.57 -2.42 2.04
C ILE A 66 16.07 -0.97 2.00
N PRO A 67 16.86 0.04 1.57
CA PRO A 67 16.36 1.41 1.49
C PRO A 67 15.14 1.55 0.56
N HIS A 68 15.17 0.88 -0.59
CA HIS A 68 14.05 0.88 -1.53
C HIS A 68 12.81 0.20 -0.93
N MET A 69 12.98 -0.96 -0.31
CA MET A 69 11.91 -1.68 0.40
C MET A 69 11.28 -0.80 1.48
N LEU A 70 12.10 -0.13 2.31
CA LEU A 70 11.58 0.76 3.35
C LEU A 70 10.78 1.93 2.77
N ILE A 71 11.26 2.55 1.69
CA ILE A 71 10.54 3.64 1.01
C ILE A 71 9.21 3.13 0.41
N TYR A 72 9.23 1.94 -0.20
CA TYR A 72 8.07 1.30 -0.78
C TYR A 72 7.00 1.03 0.29
N GLU A 73 7.40 0.40 1.39
CA GLU A 73 6.54 0.06 2.52
C GLU A 73 6.02 1.28 3.26
N PHE A 74 6.87 2.28 3.46
CA PHE A 74 6.47 3.57 4.02
C PHE A 74 5.44 4.27 3.14
N SER A 75 5.65 4.29 1.82
CA SER A 75 4.73 4.91 0.87
C SER A 75 3.38 4.19 0.82
N ARG A 76 3.40 2.86 0.88
CA ARG A 76 2.21 2.01 1.02
C ARG A 76 1.41 2.38 2.27
N TYR A 77 2.06 2.41 3.43
CA TYR A 77 1.43 2.72 4.70
C TYR A 77 0.90 4.16 4.76
N LEU A 78 1.69 5.13 4.29
CA LEU A 78 1.31 6.55 4.27
C LEU A 78 0.11 6.80 3.36
N GLY A 79 0.07 6.16 2.18
CA GLY A 79 -1.06 6.22 1.28
C GLY A 79 -2.34 5.73 1.97
N TYR A 80 -2.28 4.53 2.56
CA TYR A 80 -3.41 3.97 3.30
C TYR A 80 -3.90 4.87 4.45
N LEU A 81 -2.98 5.38 5.27
CA LEU A 81 -3.32 6.23 6.42
C LEU A 81 -4.00 7.53 5.99
N LEU A 82 -3.49 8.18 4.94
CA LEU A 82 -4.08 9.39 4.37
C LEU A 82 -5.42 9.09 3.71
N GLY A 83 -5.54 7.94 3.03
CA GLY A 83 -6.79 7.47 2.45
C GLY A 83 -7.88 7.29 3.52
N ARG A 84 -7.55 6.66 4.65
CA ARG A 84 -8.47 6.52 5.79
C ARG A 84 -8.89 7.87 6.39
N LYS A 85 -8.05 8.90 6.28
CA LYS A 85 -8.33 10.26 6.74
C LYS A 85 -8.76 11.20 5.60
N HIS A 86 -9.26 10.69 4.48
CA HIS A 86 -9.56 11.53 3.32
C HIS A 86 -10.62 12.63 3.58
N ASN A 87 -11.44 12.49 4.63
CA ASN A 87 -12.48 13.44 4.97
C ASN A 87 -11.94 14.84 5.32
N ILE A 88 -10.73 14.93 5.87
CA ILE A 88 -10.07 16.20 6.19
C ILE A 88 -9.27 16.77 5.00
N ILE A 89 -9.15 16.03 3.90
CA ILE A 89 -8.34 16.42 2.75
C ILE A 89 -9.22 17.13 1.70
N PRO A 90 -8.86 18.36 1.29
CA PRO A 90 -9.54 19.09 0.22
C PRO A 90 -9.62 18.29 -1.10
N LYS A 91 -10.73 18.43 -1.83
CA LYS A 91 -10.97 17.70 -3.10
C LYS A 91 -9.84 17.84 -4.13
N PHE A 92 -9.26 19.04 -4.28
CA PHE A 92 -8.20 19.27 -5.25
C PHE A 92 -6.94 18.42 -4.96
N ILE A 93 -6.59 18.25 -3.67
CA ILE A 93 -5.48 17.41 -3.24
C ILE A 93 -5.80 15.96 -3.53
N LYS A 94 -7.01 15.49 -3.15
CA LYS A 94 -7.46 14.11 -3.40
C LYS A 94 -7.34 13.73 -4.88
N ARG A 95 -7.70 14.64 -5.79
CA ARG A 95 -7.55 14.42 -7.24
C ARG A 95 -6.10 14.33 -7.72
N CYS A 96 -5.14 14.90 -6.99
CA CYS A 96 -3.71 14.81 -7.31
C CYS A 96 -3.07 13.52 -6.75
N ILE A 97 -3.51 13.10 -5.56
CA ILE A 97 -2.93 11.96 -4.82
C ILE A 97 -3.67 10.64 -5.02
N SER A 98 -4.82 10.65 -5.68
CA SER A 98 -5.58 9.45 -6.05
C SER A 98 -5.10 8.88 -7.39
N HIS A 99 -5.14 7.56 -7.50
CA HIS A 99 -4.93 6.88 -8.77
C HIS A 99 -6.17 7.04 -9.66
N HIS A 100 -7.37 6.92 -9.06
CA HIS A 100 -8.66 7.09 -9.74
C HIS A 100 -9.19 8.53 -9.70
N LYS A 101 -8.54 9.43 -10.45
CA LYS A 101 -8.88 10.88 -10.47
C LYS A 101 -10.36 11.19 -10.74
N TYR A 102 -11.03 10.40 -11.58
CA TYR A 102 -12.44 10.59 -11.95
C TYR A 102 -13.43 10.30 -10.80
N TYR A 103 -12.99 9.56 -9.78
CA TYR A 103 -13.78 9.36 -8.56
C TYR A 103 -14.08 10.70 -7.87
N TRP A 104 -13.11 11.61 -7.89
CA TRP A 104 -13.22 12.94 -7.31
C TRP A 104 -13.85 13.90 -8.32
N LYS A 105 -15.19 13.90 -8.39
CA LYS A 105 -15.97 14.89 -9.15
C LYS A 105 -15.59 16.31 -8.72
N ILE A 106 -15.58 17.21 -9.71
CA ILE A 106 -15.38 18.67 -9.55
C ILE A 106 -16.41 19.20 -8.54
#